data_AF-A0A2C6DFV4-F1
#
_entry.id   AF-A0A2C6DFV4-F1
#
_cell.length_a   1.000
_cell.length_b   1.000
_cell.length_c   1.000
_cell.angle_alpha   90.00
_cell.angle_beta   90.00
_cell.angle_gamma   90.00
#
_symmetry.space_group_name_H-M   'P 1'
#
loop_
_entity.id
_entity.type
_entity.pdbx_description
1 polymer ?
#
loop_
_entity_poly.entity_id
_entity_poly.type
_entity_poly.pdbx_seq_one_letter_code
_entity_poly.pdbx_strand_id
1 'polypeptide(L)'
;MLYKSIRNMAMAGILLAVAGTSFAATTPDGMTCKQFINLDPQAATPVAFWVLNSYSEYKGGDYVALNEVDTMLTPQLIKLCKENPDKKLTDMKQDILNLSKKK
;
A
#
# COMPACT_ATOMS: atom_id res chain seq x y z
N MET A 1 -14.00 -64.57 27.86
CA MET A 1 -14.47 -63.26 28.34
C MET A 1 -13.72 -62.14 27.62
N LEU A 2 -14.05 -61.86 26.35
CA LEU A 2 -13.33 -60.87 25.53
C LEU A 2 -14.28 -60.09 24.60
N TYR A 3 -15.46 -59.72 25.08
CA TYR A 3 -16.40 -58.88 24.31
C TYR A 3 -16.90 -57.66 25.10
N LYS A 4 -16.46 -57.49 26.34
CA LYS A 4 -17.00 -56.52 27.28
C LYS A 4 -16.05 -55.35 27.51
N SER A 5 -15.50 -54.74 26.45
CA SER A 5 -14.78 -53.47 26.60
C SER A 5 -14.58 -52.72 25.29
N ILE A 6 -15.63 -52.50 24.51
CA ILE A 6 -15.61 -51.41 23.52
C ILE A 6 -16.74 -50.46 23.91
N ARG A 7 -16.53 -49.79 25.05
CA ARG A 7 -17.30 -48.63 25.46
C ARG A 7 -16.99 -47.50 24.49
N ASN A 8 -17.97 -47.14 23.68
CA ASN A 8 -18.27 -45.81 23.17
C ASN A 8 -17.10 -44.80 23.28
N MET A 9 -16.25 -44.74 22.27
CA MET A 9 -15.48 -43.54 22.00
C MET A 9 -16.22 -42.74 20.93
N ALA A 10 -17.07 -41.82 21.38
CA ALA A 10 -17.58 -40.76 20.52
C ALA A 10 -16.39 -39.86 20.14
N MET A 11 -15.94 -39.95 18.89
CA MET A 11 -14.99 -38.99 18.33
C MET A 11 -15.71 -37.65 18.15
N ALA A 12 -15.59 -36.77 19.15
CA ALA A 12 -15.89 -35.36 18.97
C ALA A 12 -14.74 -34.74 18.17
N GLY A 13 -14.87 -34.70 16.84
CA GLY A 13 -13.97 -33.97 15.98
C GLY A 13 -14.16 -32.47 16.20
N ILE A 14 -13.16 -31.79 16.77
CA ILE A 14 -13.13 -30.33 16.84
C ILE A 14 -12.86 -29.80 15.43
N LEU A 15 -13.87 -29.21 14.80
CA LEU A 15 -13.73 -28.42 13.59
C LEU A 15 -13.17 -27.04 13.98
N LEU A 16 -11.86 -26.86 13.87
CA LEU A 16 -11.23 -25.54 13.87
C LEU A 16 -11.42 -24.91 12.50
N ALA A 17 -12.48 -24.12 12.34
CA ALA A 17 -12.63 -23.24 11.19
C ALA A 17 -11.63 -22.09 11.32
N VAL A 18 -10.49 -22.20 10.63
CA VAL A 18 -9.58 -21.06 10.44
C VAL A 18 -10.26 -20.11 9.47
N ALA A 19 -10.84 -19.03 10.00
CA ALA A 19 -11.25 -17.89 9.18
C ALA A 19 -9.97 -17.22 8.68
N GLY A 20 -9.56 -17.55 7.45
CA GLY A 20 -8.48 -16.85 6.78
C GLY A 20 -8.90 -15.40 6.53
N THR A 21 -8.35 -14.46 7.30
CA THR A 21 -8.52 -13.03 7.02
C THR A 21 -7.65 -12.69 5.81
N SER A 22 -8.22 -12.75 4.61
CA SER A 22 -7.59 -12.16 3.43
C SER A 22 -7.69 -10.63 3.56
N PHE A 23 -6.63 -10.00 4.06
CA PHE A 23 -6.50 -8.55 3.93
C PHE A 23 -6.29 -8.25 2.44
N ALA A 24 -7.32 -7.73 1.77
CA ALA A 24 -7.13 -7.17 0.44
C ALA A 24 -6.12 -6.03 0.56
N ALA A 25 -4.96 -6.16 -0.09
CA ALA A 25 -3.96 -5.09 -0.14
C ALA A 25 -4.58 -3.88 -0.86
N THR A 26 -4.96 -2.85 -0.11
CA THR A 26 -5.49 -1.60 -0.67
C THR A 26 -4.32 -0.71 -1.08
N THR A 27 -4.00 -0.69 -2.37
CA THR A 27 -2.98 0.22 -2.91
C THR A 27 -3.60 1.58 -3.29
N PRO A 28 -2.81 2.67 -3.29
CA PRO A 28 -3.25 3.99 -3.75
C PRO A 28 -3.48 4.13 -5.27
N ASP A 29 -3.44 3.04 -6.05
CA ASP A 29 -3.44 3.09 -7.53
C ASP A 29 -4.66 3.83 -8.13
N GLY A 30 -5.82 3.69 -7.49
CA GLY A 30 -7.06 4.36 -7.87
C GLY A 30 -7.28 5.75 -7.25
N MET A 31 -6.35 6.24 -6.43
CA MET A 31 -6.52 7.48 -5.67
C MET A 31 -6.42 8.71 -6.58
N THR A 32 -7.30 9.70 -6.37
CA THR A 32 -7.19 11.03 -7.01
C THR A 32 -6.29 11.97 -6.21
N CYS A 33 -5.79 13.02 -6.86
CA CYS A 33 -5.07 14.09 -6.19
C CYS A 33 -5.88 14.76 -5.07
N LYS A 34 -7.19 14.91 -5.26
CA LYS A 34 -8.10 15.41 -4.22
C LYS A 34 -8.13 14.49 -3.00
N GLN A 35 -8.14 13.18 -3.19
CA GLN A 35 -8.09 12.24 -2.07
C GLN A 35 -6.75 12.32 -1.36
N PHE A 36 -5.64 12.42 -2.11
CA PHE A 36 -4.29 12.54 -1.57
C PHE A 36 -4.09 13.78 -0.68
N ILE A 37 -4.50 14.97 -1.15
CA ILE A 37 -4.33 16.21 -0.36
C ILE A 37 -5.22 16.27 0.89
N ASN A 38 -6.23 15.41 0.97
CA ASN A 38 -7.15 15.29 2.09
C ASN A 38 -6.80 14.09 3.01
N LEU A 39 -5.70 13.39 2.76
CA LEU A 39 -5.20 12.35 3.67
C LEU A 39 -4.75 12.96 5.00
N ASP A 40 -4.66 12.08 6.01
CA ASP A 40 -3.87 12.40 7.19
C ASP A 40 -2.42 12.73 6.77
N PRO A 41 -1.82 13.83 7.27
CA PRO A 41 -0.47 14.22 6.90
C PRO A 41 0.58 13.13 7.10
N GLN A 42 0.41 12.25 8.09
CA GLN A 42 1.33 11.13 8.35
C GLN A 42 1.25 10.04 7.27
N ALA A 43 0.13 9.96 6.56
CA ALA A 43 -0.07 9.02 5.45
C ALA A 43 0.43 9.55 4.10
N ALA A 44 0.67 10.87 3.97
CA ALA A 44 1.05 11.48 2.71
C ALA A 44 2.41 10.98 2.18
N THR A 45 3.46 10.99 3.01
CA THR A 45 4.80 10.54 2.61
C THR A 45 4.82 9.05 2.22
N PRO A 46 4.24 8.10 2.98
CA PRO A 46 4.13 6.70 2.55
C PRO A 46 3.42 6.51 1.21
N VAL A 47 2.33 7.24 0.97
CA VAL A 47 1.61 7.19 -0.30
C VAL A 47 2.43 7.78 -1.45
N ALA A 48 3.09 8.92 -1.24
CA ALA A 48 4.00 9.51 -2.22
C ALA A 48 5.16 8.56 -2.56
N PHE A 49 5.73 7.90 -1.55
CA PHE A 49 6.79 6.91 -1.74
C PHE A 49 6.31 5.74 -2.59
N TRP A 50 5.11 5.23 -2.31
CA TRP A 50 4.49 4.18 -3.12
C TRP A 50 4.26 4.63 -4.56
N VAL A 51 3.76 5.84 -4.81
CA VAL A 51 3.53 6.34 -6.18
C VAL A 51 4.84 6.45 -6.97
N LEU A 52 5.90 6.95 -6.33
CA LEU A 52 7.18 7.17 -6.99
C LEU A 52 7.94 5.87 -7.27
N ASN A 53 7.77 4.87 -6.42
CA ASN A 53 8.51 3.61 -6.46
C ASN A 53 7.67 2.38 -6.87
N SER A 54 6.37 2.52 -7.11
CA SER A 54 5.52 1.44 -7.62
C SER A 54 5.82 1.15 -9.10
N TYR A 55 5.54 -0.09 -9.51
CA TYR A 55 5.71 -0.61 -10.88
C TYR A 55 7.15 -0.71 -11.42
N SER A 56 8.17 -0.25 -10.68
CA SER A 56 9.56 -0.61 -10.98
C SER A 56 9.94 -1.90 -10.24
N GLU A 57 10.56 -2.83 -10.95
CA GLU A 57 11.28 -3.91 -10.28
C GLU A 57 12.46 -3.29 -9.55
N TYR A 58 12.60 -3.58 -8.25
CA TYR A 58 13.71 -3.06 -7.46
C TYR A 58 15.04 -3.64 -7.98
N LYS A 59 15.86 -2.80 -8.63
CA LYS A 59 17.17 -3.19 -9.18
C LYS A 59 18.36 -2.76 -8.31
N GLY A 60 18.15 -2.57 -6.99
CA GLY A 60 19.23 -2.25 -6.06
C GLY A 60 19.75 -0.80 -6.12
N GLY A 61 19.00 0.12 -6.72
CA GLY A 61 19.40 1.53 -6.85
C GLY A 61 18.45 2.41 -7.68
N ASP A 62 17.53 1.81 -8.44
CA ASP A 62 16.54 2.50 -9.28
C ASP A 62 15.27 2.87 -8.49
N TYR A 63 15.44 3.45 -7.30
CA TYR A 63 14.35 3.90 -6.44
C TYR A 63 14.65 5.29 -5.89
N VAL A 64 13.60 6.06 -5.66
CA VAL A 64 13.68 7.36 -5.02
C VAL A 64 13.73 7.15 -3.50
N ALA A 65 14.82 7.61 -2.87
CA ALA A 65 15.06 7.39 -1.45
C ALA A 65 13.96 8.04 -0.58
N LEU A 66 13.57 7.38 0.52
CA LEU A 66 12.51 7.88 1.40
C LEU A 66 12.76 9.31 1.92
N ASN A 67 14.02 9.63 2.25
CA ASN A 67 14.40 10.98 2.69
C ASN A 67 14.16 12.05 1.60
N GLU A 68 14.43 11.71 0.33
CA GLU A 68 14.15 12.60 -0.80
C GLU A 68 12.64 12.76 -1.00
N VAL A 69 11.90 11.64 -0.89
CA VAL A 69 10.43 11.67 -0.97
C VAL A 69 9.84 12.55 0.12
N ASP A 70 10.28 12.40 1.36
CA ASP A 70 9.73 13.13 2.50
C ASP A 70 10.02 14.64 2.43
N THR A 71 11.30 14.99 2.25
CA THR A 71 11.75 16.39 2.37
C THR A 71 11.52 17.22 1.11
N MET A 72 11.49 16.59 -0.06
CA MET A 72 11.48 17.31 -1.35
C MET A 72 10.24 17.03 -2.17
N LEU A 73 9.87 15.75 -2.35
CA LEU A 73 8.90 15.38 -3.38
C LEU A 73 7.47 15.33 -2.87
N THR A 74 7.23 14.96 -1.62
CA THR A 74 5.89 14.99 -1.01
C THR A 74 5.32 16.41 -1.01
N PRO A 75 6.06 17.47 -0.59
CA PRO A 75 5.58 18.84 -0.69
C PRO A 75 5.31 19.29 -2.14
N GLN A 76 6.11 18.83 -3.10
CA GLN A 76 5.92 19.15 -4.53
C GLN A 76 4.70 18.45 -5.11
N LEU A 77 4.50 17.17 -4.78
CA LEU A 77 3.31 16.41 -5.15
C LEU A 77 2.04 17.04 -4.58
N ILE A 78 2.07 17.51 -3.32
CA ILE A 78 0.95 18.26 -2.73
C ILE A 78 0.64 19.52 -3.54
N LYS A 79 1.66 20.27 -3.98
CA LYS A 79 1.47 21.47 -4.82
C LYS A 79 0.84 21.12 -6.17
N LEU A 80 1.39 20.14 -6.89
CA LEU A 80 0.85 19.68 -8.18
C LEU A 80 -0.59 19.18 -8.06
N CYS A 81 -0.90 18.44 -7.00
CA CYS A 81 -2.24 17.93 -6.76
C CYS A 81 -3.26 19.01 -6.40
N LYS A 82 -2.83 20.13 -5.78
CA LYS A 82 -3.72 21.29 -5.57
C LYS A 82 -4.12 21.94 -6.89
N GLU A 83 -3.24 21.96 -7.88
CA GLU A 83 -3.51 22.49 -9.22
C GLU A 83 -4.35 21.51 -10.07
N ASN A 84 -4.32 20.22 -9.75
CA ASN A 84 -4.94 19.16 -10.55
C ASN A 84 -5.76 18.16 -9.68
N PRO A 85 -6.78 18.61 -8.93
CA PRO A 85 -7.46 17.78 -7.94
C PRO A 85 -8.13 16.52 -8.51
N ASP A 86 -8.63 16.57 -9.75
CA ASP A 86 -9.40 15.49 -10.37
C ASP A 86 -8.53 14.43 -11.07
N LYS A 87 -7.23 14.71 -11.27
CA LYS A 87 -6.31 13.74 -11.87
C LYS A 87 -6.02 12.58 -10.91
N LYS A 88 -5.70 11.41 -11.46
CA LYS A 88 -5.20 10.29 -10.66
C LYS A 88 -3.82 10.63 -10.12
N LEU A 89 -3.54 10.16 -8.91
CA LEU A 89 -2.28 10.40 -8.23
C LEU A 89 -1.11 9.75 -8.96
N THR A 90 -1.31 8.55 -9.51
CA THR A 90 -0.28 7.81 -10.26
C THR A 90 0.12 8.49 -11.57
N ASP A 91 -0.78 9.26 -12.19
CA ASP A 91 -0.49 10.05 -13.39
C ASP A 91 0.54 11.17 -13.10
N MET A 92 0.68 11.59 -11.84
CA MET A 92 1.63 12.64 -11.40
C MET A 92 3.08 12.16 -11.33
N LYS A 93 3.32 10.84 -11.42
CA LYS A 93 4.65 10.25 -11.20
C LYS A 93 5.72 10.89 -12.09
N GLN A 94 5.46 11.01 -13.40
CA GLN A 94 6.44 11.57 -14.33
C GLN A 94 6.69 13.05 -14.10
N ASP A 95 5.65 13.82 -13.80
CA ASP A 95 5.78 15.25 -13.51
C ASP A 95 6.69 15.48 -12.30
N ILE A 96 6.54 14.68 -11.24
CA ILE A 96 7.39 14.77 -10.03
C ILE A 96 8.82 14.33 -10.30
N LEU A 97 9.02 13.22 -11.03
CA LEU A 97 10.37 12.74 -11.36
C LEU A 97 11.11 13.76 -12.24
N ASN A 98 10.41 14.44 -13.14
CA ASN A 98 10.97 15.52 -13.97
C ASN A 98 11.34 16.75 -13.13
N LEU A 99 10.59 17.05 -12.06
CA LEU A 99 10.94 18.12 -11.13
C LEU A 99 12.17 17.76 -10.28
N SER A 100 12.35 16.50 -9.88
CA SER A 100 13.55 16.05 -9.16
C SER A 100 14.82 16.20 -10.01
N LYS A 101 14.78 15.78 -11.28
CA LYS A 101 15.91 15.84 -12.22
C LYS A 101 16.36 17.25 -12.63
N LYS A 102 15.55 18.28 -12.35
CA LYS A 102 15.87 19.69 -12.66
C LYS A 102 16.66 20.39 -11.56
N LYS A 103 16.91 19.73 -10.43
CA LYS A 103 17.77 20.21 -9.35
C LYS A 103 19.19 19.69 -9.54
#